data_AF-A0A1V4CGJ8-F1
#
_entry.id   AF-A0A1V4CGJ8-F1
#
_cell.length_a   1.000
_cell.length_b   1.000
_cell.length_c   1.000
_cell.angle_alpha   90.00
_cell.angle_beta   90.00
_cell.angle_gamma   90.00
#
_symmetry.space_group_name_H-M   'P 1'
#
loop_
_entity.id
_entity.type
_entity.pdbx_description
1 polymer ?
#
loop_
_entity_poly.entity_id
_entity_poly.type
_entity_poly.pdbx_seq_one_letter_code
_entity_poly.pdbx_strand_id
1 'polypeptide(L)'
;MNNRPLPVMSPPAPSGLTGRSVKRRIDPIDAPARPLGAKRSALFAKRADVASWAINRPHAPVAAGDTLLSSCDGSASFLLRATTYGLLMERTQGQMKGIRLVQTMVFFDQKSFDHWCDVEPMRFEDGLLFGKLVRSGHAAFTDER
;
A
#
# COMPACT_ATOMS: atom_id res chain seq x y z
N MET A 1 -22.85 -33.67 73.59
CA MET A 1 -22.04 -34.33 72.54
C MET A 1 -23.00 -35.05 71.61
N ASN A 2 -23.36 -34.44 70.49
CA ASN A 2 -24.28 -35.01 69.49
C ASN A 2 -23.59 -34.99 68.12
N ASN A 3 -23.06 -36.15 67.73
CA ASN A 3 -22.43 -36.40 66.44
C ASN A 3 -23.53 -36.58 65.39
N ARG A 4 -23.73 -35.58 64.52
CA ARG A 4 -24.49 -35.74 63.27
C ARG A 4 -23.48 -35.92 62.13
N PRO A 5 -23.50 -37.05 61.39
CA PRO A 5 -22.61 -37.22 60.25
C PRO A 5 -23.01 -36.24 59.14
N LEU A 6 -22.00 -35.55 58.59
CA LEU A 6 -22.16 -34.69 57.41
C LEU A 6 -22.44 -35.56 56.17
N PRO A 7 -23.26 -35.09 55.22
CA PRO A 7 -23.51 -35.82 53.99
C PRO A 7 -22.21 -35.89 53.16
N VAL A 8 -21.80 -37.10 52.80
CA VAL A 8 -20.73 -37.36 51.84
C VAL A 8 -21.17 -36.81 50.48
N MET A 9 -20.52 -35.74 50.02
CA MET A 9 -20.61 -35.28 48.64
C MET A 9 -19.91 -36.29 47.74
N SER A 10 -20.68 -36.99 46.91
CA SER A 10 -20.14 -37.70 45.77
C SER A 10 -19.47 -36.70 44.82
N PRO A 11 -18.26 -36.99 44.29
CA PRO A 11 -17.66 -36.14 43.27
C PRO A 11 -18.57 -36.10 42.03
N PRO A 12 -18.70 -34.95 41.35
CA PRO A 12 -19.45 -34.89 40.10
C PRO A 12 -18.80 -35.86 39.12
N ALA A 13 -19.62 -36.69 38.48
CA ALA A 13 -19.19 -37.54 37.38
C ALA A 13 -18.45 -36.66 36.35
N PRO A 14 -17.32 -37.12 35.80
CA PRO A 14 -16.72 -36.40 34.70
C PRO A 14 -17.76 -36.37 33.59
N SER A 15 -18.32 -35.18 33.31
CA SER A 15 -19.04 -34.89 32.08
C SER A 15 -18.03 -34.92 30.95
N GLY A 16 -17.53 -36.12 30.65
CA GLY A 16 -16.94 -36.43 29.38
C GLY A 16 -18.04 -36.25 28.37
N LEU A 17 -18.11 -35.04 27.80
CA LEU A 17 -18.65 -34.86 26.48
C LEU A 17 -17.75 -35.69 25.57
N THR A 18 -18.03 -36.99 25.50
CA THR A 18 -17.74 -37.82 24.34
C THR A 18 -18.68 -37.30 23.24
N GLY A 19 -18.44 -36.06 22.83
CA GLY A 19 -18.89 -35.54 21.57
C GLY A 19 -18.24 -36.42 20.54
N ARG A 20 -18.96 -37.48 20.15
CA ARG A 20 -18.72 -38.26 18.94
C ARG A 20 -18.28 -37.23 17.90
N SER A 21 -17.02 -37.28 17.47
CA SER A 21 -16.48 -36.34 16.50
C SER A 21 -17.30 -36.54 15.22
N VAL A 22 -18.39 -35.78 15.11
CA VAL A 22 -19.17 -35.68 13.90
C VAL A 22 -18.21 -34.98 12.97
N LYS A 23 -17.59 -35.74 12.06
CA LYS A 23 -16.91 -35.20 10.89
C LYS A 23 -17.91 -34.27 10.22
N ARG A 24 -17.89 -32.99 10.58
CA ARG A 24 -18.63 -31.97 9.85
C ARG A 24 -18.12 -32.10 8.42
N ARG A 25 -19.02 -32.31 7.47
CA ARG A 25 -18.65 -32.26 6.06
C ARG A 25 -17.98 -30.91 5.87
N ILE A 26 -16.71 -30.92 5.50
CA ILE A 26 -15.97 -29.69 5.21
C ILE A 26 -16.74 -29.03 4.06
N ASP A 27 -17.19 -27.81 4.28
CA ASP A 27 -17.85 -27.05 3.24
C ASP A 27 -16.87 -26.91 2.06
N PRO A 28 -17.30 -27.13 0.81
CA PRO A 28 -16.47 -26.85 -0.35
C PRO A 28 -15.81 -25.45 -0.35
N ILE A 29 -16.37 -24.47 0.35
CA ILE A 29 -15.81 -23.13 0.55
C ILE A 29 -14.62 -23.12 1.52
N ASP A 30 -14.64 -23.98 2.55
CA ASP A 30 -13.56 -24.12 3.54
C ASP A 30 -12.41 -25.01 3.04
N ALA A 31 -12.58 -25.67 1.90
CA ALA A 31 -11.53 -26.46 1.27
C ALA A 31 -10.43 -25.55 0.70
N PRO A 32 -9.15 -25.98 0.72
CA PRO A 32 -8.07 -25.22 0.11
C PRO A 32 -8.35 -25.00 -1.38
N ALA A 33 -8.02 -23.80 -1.86
CA ALA A 33 -8.22 -23.43 -3.26
C ALA A 33 -7.57 -24.48 -4.18
N ARG A 34 -8.34 -25.01 -5.13
CA ARG A 34 -7.81 -25.97 -6.11
C ARG A 34 -6.72 -25.31 -6.95
N PRO A 35 -5.63 -26.03 -7.27
CA PRO A 35 -4.59 -25.49 -8.12
C PRO A 35 -5.17 -25.08 -9.48
N LEU A 36 -4.77 -23.91 -9.97
CA LEU A 36 -5.18 -23.42 -11.27
C LEU A 36 -4.61 -24.35 -12.36
N GLY A 37 -5.44 -24.69 -13.36
CA GLY A 37 -4.95 -25.40 -14.54
C GLY A 37 -3.92 -24.56 -15.32
N ALA A 38 -3.04 -25.21 -16.09
CA ALA A 38 -1.88 -24.59 -16.74
C ALA A 38 -2.20 -23.28 -17.50
N LYS A 39 -3.30 -23.28 -18.27
CA LYS A 39 -3.76 -22.07 -19.01
C LYS A 39 -4.10 -20.90 -18.06
N ARG A 40 -4.77 -21.19 -16.94
CA ARG A 40 -5.20 -20.18 -15.98
C ARG A 40 -4.02 -19.68 -15.15
N SER A 41 -3.10 -20.56 -14.75
CA SER A 41 -1.83 -20.16 -14.11
C SER A 41 -1.00 -19.24 -15.00
N ALA A 42 -0.85 -19.60 -16.28
CA ALA A 42 -0.12 -18.77 -17.25
C ALA A 42 -0.79 -17.40 -17.46
N LEU A 43 -2.13 -17.34 -17.50
CA LEU A 43 -2.86 -16.08 -17.59
C LEU A 43 -2.66 -15.21 -16.34
N PHE A 44 -2.68 -15.80 -15.15
CA PHE A 44 -2.42 -15.09 -13.90
C PHE A 44 -0.99 -14.55 -13.84
N ALA A 45 0.01 -15.35 -14.24
CA ALA A 45 1.40 -14.91 -14.34
C ALA A 45 1.55 -13.74 -15.33
N LYS A 46 0.97 -13.83 -16.53
CA LYS A 46 0.98 -12.73 -17.50
C LYS A 46 0.35 -11.45 -16.95
N ARG A 47 -0.75 -11.55 -16.21
CA ARG A 47 -1.40 -10.38 -15.60
C ARG A 47 -0.55 -9.76 -14.48
N ALA A 48 0.12 -10.57 -13.68
CA ALA A 48 1.06 -10.10 -12.67
C ALA A 48 2.27 -9.39 -13.31
N ASP A 49 2.76 -9.92 -14.43
CA ASP A 49 3.88 -9.34 -15.19
C ASP A 49 3.49 -8.03 -15.90
N VAL A 50 2.29 -7.94 -16.47
CA VAL A 50 1.77 -6.66 -17.00
C VAL A 50 1.59 -5.62 -15.90
N ALA A 51 1.16 -6.03 -14.71
CA ALA A 51 1.08 -5.14 -13.55
C ALA A 51 2.47 -4.66 -13.09
N SER A 52 3.48 -5.54 -13.09
CA SER A 52 4.87 -5.15 -12.75
C SER A 52 5.45 -4.19 -13.79
N TRP A 53 5.14 -4.37 -15.07
CA TRP A 53 5.56 -3.45 -16.15
C TRP A 53 4.86 -2.10 -16.09
N ALA A 54 3.60 -2.04 -15.64
CA ALA A 54 2.90 -0.77 -15.45
C ALA A 54 3.50 0.06 -14.30
N ILE A 55 4.00 -0.61 -13.27
CA ILE A 55 4.76 0.01 -12.16
C ILE A 55 6.11 0.50 -12.66
N ASN A 56 6.83 -0.31 -13.43
CA ASN A 56 8.15 0.01 -13.97
C ASN A 56 8.13 0.78 -15.30
N ARG A 57 6.97 1.29 -15.74
CA ARG A 57 6.90 2.07 -16.98
C ARG A 57 7.80 3.30 -16.79
N PRO A 58 8.85 3.46 -17.60
CA PRO A 58 9.66 4.66 -17.54
C PRO A 58 8.74 5.86 -17.74
N HIS A 59 8.90 6.87 -16.89
CA HIS A 59 8.24 8.16 -17.10
C HIS A 59 8.50 8.63 -18.53
N ALA A 60 7.54 9.37 -19.10
CA ALA A 60 7.77 10.03 -20.39
C ALA A 60 9.12 10.75 -20.36
N PRO A 61 9.84 10.83 -21.51
CA PRO A 61 11.18 11.41 -21.53
C PRO A 61 11.16 12.78 -20.83
N VAL A 62 11.93 12.86 -19.75
CA VAL A 62 12.08 14.04 -18.90
C VAL A 62 12.60 15.16 -19.78
N ALA A 63 11.84 16.24 -19.94
CA ALA A 63 12.25 17.34 -20.79
C ALA A 63 13.45 18.07 -20.16
N ALA A 64 14.22 18.78 -20.98
CA ALA A 64 15.33 19.59 -20.46
C ALA A 64 14.78 20.62 -19.45
N GLY A 65 15.30 20.59 -18.21
CA GLY A 65 14.85 21.44 -17.10
C GLY A 65 13.84 20.79 -16.14
N ASP A 66 13.33 19.60 -16.46
CA ASP A 66 12.50 18.84 -15.53
C ASP A 66 13.37 18.07 -14.51
N THR A 67 12.87 17.93 -13.29
CA THR A 67 13.50 17.11 -12.25
C THR A 67 12.63 15.89 -11.95
N LEU A 68 13.13 14.69 -12.21
CA LEU A 68 12.48 13.44 -11.84
C LEU A 68 13.06 12.89 -10.53
N LEU A 69 12.21 12.68 -9.54
CA LEU A 69 12.54 12.05 -8.26
C LEU A 69 11.74 10.75 -8.14
N SER A 70 12.38 9.67 -7.70
CA SER A 70 11.73 8.37 -7.50
C SER A 70 12.17 7.74 -6.20
N SER A 71 11.27 6.99 -5.55
CA SER A 71 11.62 6.17 -4.40
C SER A 71 12.47 4.97 -4.84
N CYS A 72 13.29 4.46 -3.92
CA CYS A 72 14.16 3.31 -4.15
C CYS A 72 13.40 2.06 -4.60
N ASP A 73 12.17 1.85 -4.12
CA ASP A 73 11.32 0.71 -4.45
C ASP A 73 10.44 0.92 -5.70
N GLY A 74 10.52 2.11 -6.31
CA GLY A 74 9.69 2.49 -7.46
C GLY A 74 8.21 2.70 -7.14
N SER A 75 7.81 2.68 -5.85
CA SER A 75 6.41 2.83 -5.44
C SER A 75 5.88 4.25 -5.67
N ALA A 76 6.75 5.25 -5.64
CA ALA A 76 6.38 6.65 -5.82
C ALA A 76 7.42 7.40 -6.66
N SER A 77 6.95 8.37 -7.42
CA SER A 77 7.79 9.25 -8.23
C SER A 77 7.13 10.61 -8.48
N PHE A 78 7.97 11.61 -8.69
CA PHE A 78 7.63 13.01 -8.84
C PHE A 78 8.37 13.59 -10.03
N LEU A 79 7.63 14.13 -10.99
CA LEU A 79 8.18 14.95 -12.06
C LEU A 79 7.89 16.41 -11.72
N LEU A 80 8.94 17.19 -11.47
CA LEU A 80 8.84 18.62 -11.21
C LEU A 80 9.24 19.41 -12.46
N ARG A 81 8.46 20.44 -12.78
CA ARG A 81 8.72 21.37 -13.88
C ARG A 81 8.47 22.79 -13.39
N ALA A 82 9.50 23.63 -13.45
CA ALA A 82 9.34 25.06 -13.28
C ALA A 82 8.61 25.65 -14.51
N THR A 83 7.60 26.46 -14.27
CA THR A 83 6.78 27.12 -15.30
C THR A 83 6.68 28.60 -15.02
N THR A 84 6.17 29.38 -15.99
CA THR A 84 5.89 30.82 -15.80
C THR A 84 4.80 31.10 -14.75
N TYR A 85 4.06 30.07 -14.33
CA TYR A 85 2.97 30.18 -13.35
C TYR A 85 3.34 29.56 -12.00
N GLY A 86 4.61 29.20 -11.79
CA GLY A 86 5.09 28.49 -10.60
C GLY A 86 5.47 27.04 -10.92
N LEU A 87 5.27 26.14 -9.95
CA LEU A 87 5.70 24.75 -10.04
C LEU A 87 4.58 23.83 -10.54
N LEU A 88 4.81 23.14 -11.64
CA LEU A 88 4.02 21.97 -12.03
C LEU A 88 4.68 20.71 -11.45
N MET A 89 3.87 19.86 -10.81
CA MET A 89 4.31 18.60 -10.25
C MET A 89 3.38 17.47 -10.70
N GLU A 90 3.92 16.45 -11.34
CA GLU A 90 3.22 15.18 -11.53
C GLU A 90 3.70 14.17 -10.49
N ARG A 91 2.76 13.65 -9.71
CA ARG A 91 2.96 12.53 -8.80
C ARG A 91 2.47 11.25 -9.46
N THR A 92 3.31 10.25 -9.46
CA THR A 92 2.94 8.88 -9.77
C THR A 92 3.11 8.01 -8.53
N GLN A 93 2.13 7.17 -8.23
CA GLN A 93 2.22 6.20 -7.17
C GLN A 93 1.64 4.85 -7.59
N GLY A 94 2.42 3.79 -7.39
CA GLY A 94 1.96 2.41 -7.47
C GLY A 94 1.12 2.06 -6.25
N GLN A 95 -0.06 1.49 -6.48
CA GLN A 95 -0.96 0.97 -5.46
C GLN A 95 -0.97 -0.56 -5.52
N MET A 96 -1.39 -1.20 -4.42
CA MET A 96 -1.53 -2.66 -4.39
C MET A 96 -2.43 -3.15 -5.55
N LYS A 97 -2.06 -4.30 -6.14
CA LYS A 97 -2.78 -4.98 -7.26
C LYS A 97 -2.68 -4.28 -8.63
N GLY A 98 -1.60 -3.53 -8.87
CA GLY A 98 -1.29 -2.98 -10.20
C GLY A 98 -2.10 -1.74 -10.58
N ILE A 99 -2.77 -1.12 -9.62
CA ILE A 99 -3.40 0.19 -9.80
C ILE A 99 -2.30 1.24 -9.71
N ARG A 100 -2.34 2.27 -10.56
CA ARG A 100 -1.43 3.43 -10.51
C ARG A 100 -2.24 4.69 -10.37
N LEU A 101 -1.92 5.49 -9.36
CA LEU A 101 -2.44 6.84 -9.21
C LEU A 101 -1.47 7.80 -9.90
N VAL A 102 -1.99 8.64 -10.80
CA VAL A 102 -1.26 9.76 -11.39
C VAL A 102 -2.03 11.02 -11.07
N GLN A 103 -1.38 11.98 -10.44
CA GLN A 103 -1.95 13.26 -10.05
C GLN A 103 -1.04 14.38 -10.55
N THR A 104 -1.60 15.35 -11.26
CA THR A 104 -0.89 16.56 -11.66
C THR A 104 -1.39 17.72 -10.82
N MET A 105 -0.46 18.46 -10.24
CA MET A 105 -0.72 19.63 -9.39
C MET A 105 0.08 20.82 -9.90
N VAL A 106 -0.45 22.01 -9.67
CA VAL A 106 0.21 23.27 -9.98
C VAL A 106 0.20 24.13 -8.72
N PHE A 107 1.36 24.65 -8.35
CA PHE A 107 1.57 25.51 -7.19
C PHE A 107 2.05 26.87 -7.67
N PHE A 108 1.27 27.91 -7.39
CA PHE A 108 1.57 29.28 -7.82
C PHE A 108 2.71 29.91 -7.02
N ASP A 109 2.82 29.53 -5.76
CA ASP A 109 3.82 30.06 -4.85
C ASP A 109 4.33 28.98 -3.89
N GLN A 110 5.49 29.25 -3.29
CA GLN A 110 6.14 28.36 -2.35
C GLN A 110 5.25 28.02 -1.15
N LYS A 111 4.43 28.95 -0.64
CA LYS A 111 3.57 28.70 0.53
C LYS A 111 2.49 27.68 0.23
N SER A 112 1.91 27.71 -0.96
CA SER A 112 0.92 26.73 -1.42
C SER A 112 1.52 25.33 -1.54
N PHE A 113 2.78 25.24 -2.02
CA PHE A 113 3.52 23.99 -2.09
C PHE A 113 3.89 23.47 -0.69
N ASP A 114 4.38 24.34 0.19
CA ASP A 114 4.72 23.99 1.58
C ASP A 114 3.48 23.48 2.33
N HIS A 115 2.34 24.16 2.18
CA HIS A 115 1.09 23.71 2.78
C HIS A 115 0.69 22.31 2.30
N TRP A 116 0.82 22.03 1.00
CA TRP A 116 0.56 20.69 0.46
C TRP A 116 1.52 19.66 1.07
N CYS A 117 2.82 19.98 1.17
CA CYS A 117 3.81 19.11 1.81
C CYS A 117 3.48 18.80 3.27
N ASP A 118 2.91 19.76 4.01
CA ASP A 118 2.54 19.59 5.42
C ASP A 118 1.30 18.71 5.62
N VAL A 119 0.32 18.82 4.73
CA VAL A 119 -0.97 18.12 4.86
C VAL A 119 -1.01 16.77 4.15
N GLU A 120 -0.09 16.48 3.23
CA GLU A 120 -0.07 15.24 2.46
C GLU A 120 0.14 14.02 3.39
N PRO A 121 -0.89 13.17 3.57
CA PRO A 121 -0.88 12.13 4.59
C PRO A 121 0.01 10.95 4.22
N MET A 122 0.35 10.81 2.93
CA MET A 122 1.34 9.83 2.48
C MET A 122 2.73 10.42 2.64
N ARG A 123 3.19 10.50 3.89
CA ARG A 123 4.62 10.57 4.19
C ARG A 123 5.24 9.38 3.50
N PHE A 124 6.02 9.67 2.47
CA PHE A 124 6.87 8.73 1.76
C PHE A 124 7.51 7.81 2.80
N GLU A 125 7.29 6.50 2.70
CA GLU A 125 8.04 5.55 3.53
C GLU A 125 9.58 5.80 3.39
N ASP A 126 9.95 6.46 2.30
CA ASP A 126 11.25 7.06 1.99
C ASP A 126 11.34 8.56 2.39
N GLY A 127 11.80 8.83 3.61
CA GLY A 127 12.05 10.21 4.08
C GLY A 127 13.13 10.97 3.29
N LEU A 128 14.01 10.26 2.57
CA LEU A 128 15.02 10.89 1.73
C LEU A 128 14.39 11.45 0.44
N LEU A 129 13.41 10.75 -0.12
CA LEU A 129 12.63 11.23 -1.26
C LEU A 129 11.89 12.53 -0.90
N PHE A 130 11.27 12.59 0.28
CA PHE A 130 10.59 13.80 0.74
C PHE A 130 11.53 15.00 0.83
N GLY A 131 12.69 14.82 1.47
CA GLY A 131 13.68 15.90 1.58
C GLY A 131 14.20 16.38 0.22
N LYS A 132 14.33 15.47 -0.76
CA LYS A 132 14.67 15.84 -2.15
C LYS A 132 13.53 16.63 -2.81
N LEU A 133 12.29 16.17 -2.65
CA LEU A 133 11.10 16.81 -3.21
C LEU A 133 10.97 18.26 -2.75
N VAL A 134 11.10 18.50 -1.44
CA VAL A 134 11.01 19.85 -0.87
C VAL A 134 12.10 20.76 -1.44
N ARG A 135 13.37 20.31 -1.44
CA ARG A 135 14.48 21.12 -1.98
C ARG A 135 14.32 21.42 -3.47
N SER A 136 13.97 20.42 -4.28
CA SER A 136 13.75 20.60 -5.71
C SER A 136 12.52 21.48 -6.00
N GLY A 137 11.48 21.37 -5.19
CA GLY A 137 10.29 22.23 -5.28
C GLY A 137 10.61 23.69 -4.95
N HIS A 138 11.36 23.95 -3.88
CA HIS A 138 11.81 25.30 -3.51
C HIS A 138 12.68 25.93 -4.60
N ALA A 139 13.59 25.15 -5.19
CA ALA A 139 14.44 25.63 -6.28
C ALA A 139 13.63 26.15 -7.49
N ALA A 140 12.43 25.60 -7.73
CA ALA A 140 11.56 26.05 -8.82
C ALA A 140 10.94 27.44 -8.59
N PHE A 141 10.99 27.98 -7.36
CA PHE A 141 10.48 29.31 -7.02
C PHE A 141 11.59 30.34 -6.82
N THR A 142 12.85 29.91 -6.68
CA THR A 142 14.01 30.80 -6.48
C THR A 142 14.70 31.21 -7.78
N ASP A 143 14.41 30.52 -8.88
CA ASP A 143 14.95 30.85 -10.19
C ASP A 143 14.19 32.07 -10.73
N GLU A 144 14.67 33.26 -10.38
CA GLU A 144 14.26 34.52 -11.00
C GLU A 144 14.51 34.40 -12.51
N ARG A 145 13.42 34.26 -13.26
CA ARG A 145 13.41 34.30 -14.73
C ARG A 145 13.04 35.69 -15.22
#